data_AF-A0A497YCD4-F1
#
_entry.id   AF-A0A497YCD4-F1
#
_cell.length_a   1.000
_cell.length_b   1.000
_cell.length_c   1.000
_cell.angle_alpha   90.00
_cell.angle_beta   90.00
_cell.angle_gamma   90.00
#
_symmetry.space_group_name_H-M   'P 1'
#
loop_
_entity.id
_entity.type
_entity.pdbx_description
1 polymer ?
#
loop_
_entity_poly.entity_id
_entity_poly.type
_entity_poly.pdbx_seq_one_letter_code
_entity_poly.pdbx_strand_id
1 'polypeptide(L)'
;MKPINAIEIRTSYTRFILNFVFLTLFSILCIYLFFAASDYEYTLLDKKVKESDKLSYLRKDINTNFDLIQVRFKELAQYRDYNANEMSKQSILLSDIQSANNKIKELISKKTEPSPSFDLYGKLNNNVGAMADLQDSLFQSRSDIQRYKERINECQKANQSAAQKIRNGRYGK
;
A
#
# COMPACT_ATOMS: atom_id res chain seq x y z
N MET A 1 -67.71 57.74 32.11
CA MET A 1 -66.56 56.95 31.59
C MET A 1 -65.77 56.45 32.78
N LYS A 2 -65.55 55.12 32.91
CA LYS A 2 -64.78 54.55 34.04
C LYS A 2 -63.33 55.07 33.97
N PRO A 3 -62.74 55.56 35.07
CA PRO A 3 -61.35 56.01 35.06
C PRO A 3 -60.44 54.82 34.75
N ILE A 4 -59.52 55.02 33.82
CA ILE A 4 -58.53 54.04 33.41
C ILE A 4 -57.65 53.68 34.62
N ASN A 5 -57.64 52.41 34.99
CA ASN A 5 -56.83 51.90 36.09
C ASN A 5 -55.35 51.78 35.65
N ALA A 6 -54.62 52.88 35.73
CA ALA A 6 -53.24 53.00 35.24
C ALA A 6 -52.26 51.98 35.86
N ILE A 7 -52.55 51.47 37.05
CA ILE A 7 -51.74 50.48 37.78
C ILE A 7 -51.81 49.10 37.10
N GLU A 8 -53.00 48.71 36.67
CA GLU A 8 -53.26 47.43 36.02
C GLU A 8 -52.68 47.38 34.60
N ILE A 9 -52.74 48.52 33.90
CA ILE A 9 -52.06 48.70 32.60
C ILE A 9 -50.55 48.61 32.78
N ARG A 10 -49.96 49.30 33.77
CA ARG A 10 -48.51 49.27 34.00
C ARG A 10 -48.00 47.87 34.31
N THR A 11 -48.75 47.10 35.12
CA THR A 11 -48.39 45.72 35.50
C THR A 11 -48.51 44.75 34.32
N SER A 12 -49.55 44.90 33.50
CA SER A 12 -49.72 44.12 32.28
C SER A 12 -48.60 44.41 31.27
N TYR A 13 -48.21 45.69 31.14
CA TYR A 13 -47.14 46.12 30.23
C TYR A 13 -45.76 45.60 30.66
N THR A 14 -45.44 45.63 31.96
CA THR A 14 -44.18 45.05 32.46
C THR A 14 -44.12 43.54 32.30
N ARG A 15 -45.23 42.81 32.52
CA ARG A 15 -45.29 41.36 32.24
C ARG A 15 -45.12 41.06 30.75
N PHE A 16 -45.75 41.88 29.88
CA PHE A 16 -45.59 41.75 28.43
C PHE A 16 -44.13 41.97 28.00
N ILE A 17 -43.48 43.04 28.49
CA ILE A 17 -42.08 43.32 28.20
C ILE A 17 -41.17 42.19 28.69
N LEU A 18 -41.39 41.67 29.91
CA LEU A 18 -40.59 40.57 30.44
C LEU A 18 -40.73 39.30 29.61
N ASN A 19 -41.95 38.92 29.24
CA ASN A 19 -42.19 37.76 28.39
C ASN A 19 -41.58 37.96 26.99
N PHE A 20 -41.67 39.17 26.43
CA PHE A 20 -41.08 39.50 25.14
C PHE A 20 -39.55 39.42 25.17
N VAL A 21 -38.91 39.98 26.22
CA VAL A 21 -37.46 39.88 26.41
C VAL A 21 -37.03 38.44 26.60
N PHE A 22 -37.75 37.66 27.40
CA PHE A 22 -37.46 36.24 27.61
C PHE A 22 -37.56 35.44 26.31
N LEU A 23 -38.63 35.62 25.54
CA LEU A 23 -38.79 34.98 24.23
C LEU A 23 -37.70 35.39 23.24
N THR A 24 -37.30 36.66 23.24
CA THR A 24 -36.24 37.16 22.37
C THR A 24 -34.89 36.53 22.74
N LEU A 25 -34.55 36.48 24.04
CA LEU A 25 -33.33 35.82 24.51
C LEU A 25 -33.34 34.32 24.21
N PHE A 26 -34.48 33.66 24.41
CA PHE A 26 -34.63 32.24 24.10
C PHE A 26 -34.45 31.98 22.59
N SER A 27 -35.03 32.82 21.73
CA SER A 27 -34.84 32.73 20.28
C SER A 27 -33.38 32.90 19.88
N ILE A 28 -32.66 33.86 20.48
CA ILE A 28 -31.22 34.05 20.22
C ILE A 28 -30.43 32.83 20.68
N LEU A 29 -30.76 32.26 21.84
CA LEU A 29 -30.12 31.05 22.36
C LEU A 29 -30.36 29.82 21.47
N CYS A 30 -31.57 29.65 20.92
CA CYS A 30 -31.85 28.59 19.96
C CYS A 30 -31.00 28.72 18.69
N ILE A 31 -30.87 29.93 18.15
CA ILE A 31 -30.02 30.19 16.98
C ILE A 31 -28.56 29.88 17.31
N TYR A 32 -28.08 30.32 18.48
CA TYR A 32 -26.72 30.02 18.94
C TYR A 32 -26.46 28.52 19.05
N LEU A 33 -27.36 27.77 19.71
CA LEU A 33 -27.22 26.32 19.84
C LEU A 33 -27.28 25.60 18.49
N PHE A 34 -28.11 26.09 17.56
CA PHE A 34 -28.18 25.54 16.21
C PHE A 34 -26.83 25.68 15.49
N PHE A 35 -26.22 26.87 15.51
CA PHE A 35 -24.90 27.06 14.90
C PHE A 35 -23.81 26.27 15.62
N ALA A 36 -23.81 26.23 16.95
CA ALA A 36 -22.83 25.45 17.72
C ALA A 36 -22.93 23.94 17.44
N ALA A 37 -24.15 23.40 17.33
CA ALA A 37 -24.37 22.00 16.96
C ALA A 37 -23.92 21.73 15.52
N SER A 38 -24.24 22.64 14.59
CA SER A 38 -23.84 22.52 13.19
C SER A 38 -22.31 22.52 13.05
N ASP A 39 -21.60 23.44 13.71
CA ASP A 39 -20.14 23.50 13.69
C ASP A 39 -19.53 22.21 14.26
N TYR A 40 -20.08 21.68 15.36
CA TYR A 40 -19.64 20.41 15.93
C TYR A 40 -19.81 19.25 14.94
N GLU A 41 -20.97 19.13 14.30
CA GLU A 41 -21.22 18.10 13.29
C GLU A 41 -20.28 18.24 12.08
N TYR A 42 -20.03 19.47 11.60
CA TYR A 42 -19.07 19.72 10.53
C TYR A 42 -17.66 19.28 10.91
N THR A 43 -17.18 19.61 12.12
CA THR A 43 -15.84 19.18 12.55
C THR A 43 -15.72 17.66 12.71
N LEU A 44 -16.80 17.00 13.16
CA LEU A 44 -16.83 15.54 13.27
C LEU A 44 -16.83 14.89 11.88
N LEU A 45 -17.58 15.45 10.94
CA LEU A 45 -17.63 14.98 9.57
C LEU A 45 -16.28 15.14 8.87
N ASP A 46 -15.64 16.30 8.99
CA ASP A 46 -14.30 16.57 8.42
C ASP A 46 -13.26 15.56 8.94
N LYS A 47 -13.29 15.24 10.24
CA LYS A 47 -12.41 14.20 10.80
C LYS A 47 -12.64 12.83 10.17
N LYS A 48 -13.91 12.40 10.03
CA LYS A 48 -14.25 11.12 9.39
C LYS A 48 -13.85 11.07 7.92
N VAL A 49 -14.03 12.17 7.19
CA VAL A 49 -13.59 12.28 5.78
C VAL A 49 -12.08 12.13 5.70
N LYS A 50 -11.31 12.83 6.54
CA LYS A 50 -9.85 12.72 6.57
C LYS A 50 -9.37 11.31 6.90
N GLU A 51 -10.04 10.61 7.81
CA GLU A 51 -9.72 9.21 8.13
C GLU A 51 -10.01 8.27 6.95
N SER A 52 -11.16 8.46 6.30
CA SER A 52 -11.52 7.72 5.09
C SER A 52 -10.54 7.96 3.95
N ASP A 53 -10.13 9.21 3.73
CA ASP A 53 -9.15 9.58 2.72
C ASP A 53 -7.81 8.91 2.99
N LYS A 54 -7.30 8.97 4.23
CA LYS A 54 -6.07 8.28 4.64
C LYS A 54 -6.14 6.78 4.34
N LEU A 55 -7.27 6.15 4.64
CA LEU A 55 -7.48 4.73 4.36
C LEU A 55 -7.50 4.45 2.84
N SER A 56 -8.13 5.31 2.06
CA SER A 56 -8.17 5.24 0.60
C SER A 56 -6.76 5.37 -0.01
N TYR A 57 -5.98 6.35 0.43
CA TYR A 57 -4.58 6.52 0.02
C TYR A 57 -3.73 5.29 0.36
N LEU A 58 -3.86 4.75 1.58
CA LEU A 58 -3.12 3.56 1.98
C LEU A 58 -3.43 2.35 1.08
N ARG A 59 -4.71 2.13 0.75
CA ARG A 59 -5.13 1.04 -0.16
C ARG A 59 -4.60 1.27 -1.57
N LYS A 60 -4.62 2.51 -2.06
CA LYS A 60 -4.08 2.87 -3.37
C LYS A 60 -2.59 2.59 -3.47
N ASP A 61 -1.83 2.93 -2.44
CA ASP A 61 -0.38 2.68 -2.39
C ASP A 61 -0.08 1.17 -2.38
N ILE A 62 -0.82 0.38 -1.59
CA ILE A 62 -0.68 -1.08 -1.57
C ILE A 62 -0.96 -1.66 -2.97
N ASN A 63 -2.07 -1.26 -3.60
CA ASN A 63 -2.43 -1.75 -4.93
C ASN A 63 -1.38 -1.37 -5.99
N THR A 64 -0.86 -0.15 -5.94
CA THR A 64 0.20 0.30 -6.86
C THR A 64 1.46 -0.57 -6.76
N ASN A 65 1.84 -0.99 -5.54
CA ASN A 65 2.97 -1.90 -5.35
C ASN A 65 2.66 -3.32 -5.85
N PHE A 66 1.42 -3.81 -5.68
CA PHE A 66 1.01 -5.09 -6.26
C PHE A 66 1.01 -5.06 -7.80
N ASP A 67 0.59 -3.96 -8.41
CA ASP A 67 0.65 -3.78 -9.86
C ASP A 67 2.10 -3.79 -10.36
N LEU A 68 3.01 -3.12 -9.64
CA LEU A 68 4.44 -3.16 -9.94
C LEU A 68 4.98 -4.60 -9.88
N ILE A 69 4.68 -5.33 -8.81
CA ILE A 69 5.04 -6.75 -8.66
C ILE A 69 4.52 -7.57 -9.84
N GLN A 70 3.27 -7.37 -10.23
CA GLN A 70 2.66 -8.10 -11.35
C GLN A 70 3.39 -7.81 -12.67
N VAL A 71 3.74 -6.56 -12.95
CA VAL A 71 4.50 -6.17 -14.15
C VAL A 71 5.88 -6.84 -14.13
N ARG A 72 6.58 -6.80 -13.01
CA ARG A 72 7.92 -7.41 -12.86
C ARG A 72 7.89 -8.93 -13.02
N PHE A 73 6.88 -9.62 -12.49
CA PHE A 73 6.70 -11.05 -12.74
C PHE A 73 6.39 -11.36 -14.21
N LYS A 74 5.60 -10.53 -14.90
CA LYS A 74 5.37 -10.67 -16.34
C LYS A 74 6.66 -10.49 -17.15
N GLU A 75 7.50 -9.53 -16.77
CA GLU A 75 8.82 -9.33 -17.39
C GLU A 75 9.74 -10.53 -17.12
N LEU A 76 9.76 -11.06 -15.89
CA LEU A 76 10.51 -12.28 -15.55
C LEU A 76 10.12 -13.48 -16.41
N ALA A 77 8.82 -13.63 -16.71
CA ALA A 77 8.31 -14.74 -17.52
C ALA A 77 8.73 -14.67 -19.00
N GLN A 78 9.21 -13.52 -19.49
CA GLN A 78 9.67 -13.35 -20.87
C GLN A 78 11.09 -13.87 -21.10
N TYR A 79 11.91 -13.96 -20.06
CA TYR A 79 13.28 -14.43 -20.18
C TYR A 79 13.30 -15.96 -20.40
N ARG A 80 13.89 -16.37 -21.52
CA ARG A 80 13.99 -17.78 -21.93
C ARG A 80 15.44 -18.24 -22.09
N ASP A 81 16.38 -17.31 -22.31
CA ASP A 81 17.74 -17.66 -22.70
C ASP A 81 18.73 -17.60 -21.52
N TYR A 82 19.69 -18.53 -21.55
CA TYR A 82 20.66 -18.75 -20.47
C TYR A 82 21.93 -17.92 -20.67
N ASN A 83 21.80 -16.63 -20.93
CA ASN A 83 22.94 -15.72 -21.06
C ASN A 83 23.13 -14.86 -19.79
N ALA A 84 24.39 -14.48 -19.51
CA ALA A 84 24.74 -13.74 -18.30
C ALA A 84 24.02 -12.38 -18.17
N ASN A 85 23.69 -11.75 -19.30
CA ASN A 85 22.99 -10.47 -19.34
C ASN A 85 21.52 -10.61 -18.89
N GLU A 86 20.82 -11.63 -19.38
CA GLU A 86 19.46 -11.95 -18.96
C GLU A 86 19.41 -12.39 -17.51
N MET A 87 20.43 -13.14 -17.05
CA MET A 87 20.51 -13.52 -15.64
C MET A 87 20.66 -12.31 -14.71
N SER A 88 21.50 -11.34 -15.07
CA SER A 88 21.64 -10.10 -14.30
C SER A 88 20.33 -9.31 -14.26
N LYS A 89 19.62 -9.19 -15.39
CA LYS A 89 18.32 -8.53 -15.45
C LYS A 89 17.26 -9.24 -14.60
N GLN A 90 17.21 -10.57 -14.62
CA GLN A 90 16.30 -11.34 -13.77
C GLN A 90 16.54 -11.09 -12.27
N SER A 91 17.81 -11.00 -11.85
CA SER A 91 18.16 -10.68 -10.46
C SER A 91 17.68 -9.29 -10.04
N ILE A 92 17.80 -8.29 -10.91
CA ILE A 92 17.26 -6.94 -10.66
C ILE A 92 15.74 -6.99 -10.49
N LEU A 93 15.04 -7.67 -11.39
CA LEU A 93 13.57 -7.77 -11.33
C LEU A 93 13.09 -8.50 -10.06
N LEU A 94 13.81 -9.53 -9.62
CA LEU A 94 13.53 -10.21 -8.35
C LEU A 94 13.74 -9.30 -7.14
N SER A 95 14.81 -8.50 -7.16
CA SER A 95 15.06 -7.51 -6.11
C SER A 95 13.97 -6.44 -6.04
N ASP A 96 13.50 -5.95 -7.20
CA ASP A 96 12.37 -5.02 -7.29
C ASP A 96 11.09 -5.63 -6.67
N ILE A 97 10.80 -6.90 -6.98
CA ILE A 97 9.65 -7.62 -6.41
C ILE A 97 9.77 -7.73 -4.90
N GLN A 98 10.93 -8.15 -4.38
CA GLN A 98 11.17 -8.28 -2.95
C GLN A 98 11.06 -6.94 -2.23
N SER A 99 11.59 -5.87 -2.82
CA SER A 99 11.49 -4.50 -2.30
C SER A 99 10.03 -4.03 -2.22
N ALA A 100 9.25 -4.21 -3.29
CA ALA A 100 7.84 -3.87 -3.31
C ALA A 100 7.03 -4.71 -2.31
N ASN A 101 7.33 -6.00 -2.17
CA ASN A 101 6.69 -6.89 -1.20
C ASN A 101 7.00 -6.47 0.25
N ASN A 102 8.23 -6.06 0.53
CA ASN A 102 8.60 -5.50 1.83
C ASN A 102 7.90 -4.16 2.09
N LYS A 103 7.73 -3.32 1.05
CA LYS A 103 7.01 -2.06 1.17
C LYS A 103 5.54 -2.27 1.50
N ILE A 104 4.88 -3.23 0.84
CA ILE A 104 3.49 -3.60 1.15
C ILE A 104 3.38 -4.09 2.60
N LYS A 105 4.31 -4.92 3.07
CA LYS A 105 4.35 -5.36 4.48
C LYS A 105 4.44 -4.18 5.45
N GLU A 106 5.26 -3.17 5.15
CA GLU A 106 5.35 -1.92 5.91
C GLU A 106 4.06 -1.08 5.85
N LEU A 107 3.37 -1.04 4.69
CA LEU A 107 2.11 -0.32 4.56
C LEU A 107 0.97 -1.02 5.33
N ILE A 108 0.91 -2.35 5.29
CA ILE A 108 -0.08 -3.14 6.03
C ILE A 108 0.13 -2.99 7.54
N SER A 109 1.37 -2.87 8.03
CA SER A 109 1.65 -2.68 9.47
C SER A 109 1.20 -1.31 10.00
N LYS A 110 0.99 -0.32 9.12
CA LYS A 110 0.46 1.01 9.48
C LYS A 110 -1.06 1.05 9.62
N LYS A 111 -1.76 -0.09 9.49
CA LYS A 111 -3.22 -0.13 9.64
C LYS A 111 -3.62 0.29 11.07
N THR A 112 -4.57 1.21 11.16
CA THR A 112 -5.16 1.66 12.43
C THR A 112 -6.28 0.73 12.91
N GLU A 113 -6.97 0.05 11.98
CA GLU A 113 -8.05 -0.88 12.30
C GLU A 113 -7.94 -2.20 11.54
N PRO A 114 -8.34 -3.33 12.16
CA PRO A 114 -8.45 -4.61 11.47
C PRO A 114 -9.61 -4.56 10.46
N SER A 115 -9.32 -4.89 9.20
CA SER A 115 -10.32 -5.02 8.14
C SER A 115 -10.02 -6.26 7.30
N PRO A 116 -11.04 -7.03 6.87
CA PRO A 116 -10.85 -8.22 6.05
C PRO A 116 -10.02 -7.98 4.77
N SER A 117 -10.10 -6.77 4.21
CA SER A 117 -9.29 -6.38 3.04
C SER A 117 -7.79 -6.40 3.34
N PHE A 118 -7.36 -5.96 4.54
CA PHE A 118 -5.94 -6.00 4.92
C PHE A 118 -5.45 -7.42 5.18
N ASP A 119 -6.31 -8.31 5.65
CA ASP A 119 -5.96 -9.71 5.81
C ASP A 119 -5.75 -10.38 4.44
N LEU A 120 -6.56 -10.01 3.44
CA LEU A 120 -6.35 -10.44 2.06
C LEU A 120 -5.02 -9.91 1.49
N TYR A 121 -4.71 -8.62 1.70
CA TYR A 121 -3.42 -8.07 1.29
C TYR A 121 -2.25 -8.78 1.97
N GLY A 122 -2.37 -9.12 3.25
CA GLY A 122 -1.35 -9.87 3.98
C GLY A 122 -1.13 -11.27 3.40
N LYS A 123 -2.22 -12.00 3.10
CA LYS A 123 -2.14 -13.31 2.44
C LYS A 123 -1.50 -13.21 1.05
N LEU A 124 -1.90 -12.22 0.25
CA LEU A 124 -1.35 -12.00 -1.08
C LEU A 124 0.16 -11.67 -1.03
N ASN A 125 0.56 -10.79 -0.11
CA ASN A 125 1.96 -10.41 0.12
C ASN A 125 2.82 -11.62 0.53
N ASN A 126 2.28 -12.51 1.38
CA ASN A 126 2.99 -13.73 1.77
C ASN A 126 3.14 -14.69 0.57
N ASN A 127 2.11 -14.84 -0.25
CA ASN A 127 2.17 -15.67 -1.46
C ASN A 127 3.17 -15.12 -2.49
N VAL A 128 3.20 -13.80 -2.68
CA VAL A 128 4.21 -13.13 -3.52
C VAL A 128 5.62 -13.38 -3.01
N GLY A 129 5.84 -13.27 -1.70
CA GLY A 129 7.13 -13.57 -1.07
C GLY A 129 7.56 -15.00 -1.36
N ALA A 130 6.70 -15.98 -1.11
CA ALA A 130 6.98 -17.39 -1.41
C ALA A 130 7.26 -17.63 -2.90
N MET A 131 6.55 -16.96 -3.79
CA MET A 131 6.77 -17.06 -5.23
C MET A 131 8.12 -16.47 -5.65
N ALA A 132 8.53 -15.34 -5.07
CA ALA A 132 9.83 -14.73 -5.32
C ALA A 132 10.97 -15.64 -4.83
N ASP A 133 10.83 -16.25 -3.65
CA ASP A 133 11.83 -17.18 -3.08
C ASP A 133 11.97 -18.46 -3.94
N LEU A 134 10.86 -18.99 -4.45
CA LEU A 134 10.87 -20.11 -5.40
C LEU A 134 11.56 -19.71 -6.71
N GLN A 135 11.29 -18.51 -7.22
CA GLN A 135 11.90 -18.03 -8.46
C GLN A 135 13.41 -17.80 -8.29
N ASP A 136 13.85 -17.27 -7.15
CA ASP A 136 15.27 -17.12 -6.81
C ASP A 136 15.99 -18.48 -6.70
N SER A 137 15.35 -19.45 -6.05
CA SER A 137 15.87 -20.83 -5.97
C SER A 137 16.01 -21.47 -7.36
N LEU A 138 15.00 -21.28 -8.23
CA LEU A 138 15.05 -21.73 -9.63
C LEU A 138 16.17 -21.02 -10.40
N PHE A 139 16.34 -19.73 -10.19
CA PHE A 139 17.41 -18.95 -10.80
C PHE A 139 18.79 -19.47 -10.40
N GLN A 140 19.02 -19.71 -9.11
CA GLN A 140 20.28 -20.24 -8.60
C GLN A 140 20.56 -21.64 -9.15
N SER A 141 19.57 -22.53 -9.15
CA SER A 141 19.69 -23.86 -9.75
C SER A 141 20.05 -23.79 -11.24
N ARG A 142 19.45 -22.87 -12.00
CA ARG A 142 19.76 -22.66 -13.42
C ARG A 142 21.18 -22.14 -13.63
N SER A 143 21.63 -21.20 -12.80
CA SER A 143 23.00 -20.68 -12.81
C SER A 143 24.02 -21.79 -12.56
N ASP A 144 23.74 -22.67 -11.58
CA ASP A 144 24.58 -23.83 -11.28
C ASP A 144 24.66 -24.81 -12.46
N ILE A 145 23.53 -25.14 -13.09
CA ILE A 145 23.49 -26.00 -14.29
C ILE A 145 24.36 -25.43 -15.41
N GLN A 146 24.27 -24.13 -15.68
CA GLN A 146 25.07 -23.48 -16.73
C GLN A 146 26.57 -23.56 -16.42
N ARG A 147 26.95 -23.27 -15.17
CA ARG A 147 28.34 -23.40 -14.71
C ARG A 147 28.87 -24.82 -14.86
N TYR A 148 28.06 -25.85 -14.56
CA TYR A 148 28.46 -27.24 -14.77
C TYR A 148 28.61 -27.60 -16.25
N LYS A 149 27.72 -27.12 -17.12
CA LYS A 149 27.84 -27.33 -18.59
C LYS A 149 29.15 -26.72 -19.12
N GLU A 150 29.49 -25.52 -18.69
CA GLU A 150 30.74 -24.84 -19.08
C GLU A 150 31.96 -25.64 -18.64
N ARG A 151 32.00 -26.10 -17.37
CA ARG A 151 33.09 -26.95 -16.86
C ARG A 151 33.22 -28.28 -17.62
N ILE A 152 32.11 -28.91 -17.97
CA ILE A 152 32.12 -30.14 -18.78
C ILE A 152 32.69 -29.87 -20.18
N ASN A 153 32.26 -28.78 -20.83
CA ASN A 153 32.78 -28.39 -22.14
C ASN A 153 34.27 -28.05 -22.10
N GLU A 154 34.75 -27.38 -21.06
CA GLU A 154 36.18 -27.11 -20.85
C GLU A 154 36.98 -28.40 -20.66
N CYS A 155 36.47 -29.32 -19.84
CA CYS A 155 37.08 -30.64 -19.65
C CYS A 155 37.14 -31.43 -20.96
N GLN A 156 36.05 -31.42 -21.74
CA GLN A 156 36.00 -32.08 -23.05
C GLN A 156 37.00 -31.46 -24.03
N LYS A 157 37.11 -30.13 -24.10
CA LYS A 157 38.11 -29.43 -24.92
C LYS A 157 39.53 -29.77 -24.49
N ALA A 158 39.80 -29.79 -23.18
CA ALA A 158 41.10 -30.17 -22.64
C ALA A 158 41.44 -31.64 -22.98
N ASN A 159 40.47 -32.54 -22.86
CA ASN A 159 40.65 -33.95 -23.18
C ASN A 159 40.88 -34.17 -24.69
N GLN A 160 40.11 -33.50 -25.55
CA GLN A 160 40.33 -33.53 -27.00
C GLN A 160 41.71 -32.98 -27.40
N SER A 161 42.14 -31.88 -26.76
CA SER A 161 43.47 -31.29 -26.97
C SER A 161 44.57 -32.25 -26.52
N ALA A 162 44.43 -32.90 -25.36
CA ALA A 162 45.35 -33.91 -24.87
C ALA A 162 45.40 -35.13 -25.81
N ALA A 163 44.25 -35.66 -26.23
CA ALA A 163 44.14 -36.77 -27.16
C ALA A 163 44.79 -36.44 -28.52
N GLN A 164 44.60 -35.22 -29.04
CA GLN A 164 45.27 -34.77 -30.26
C GLN A 164 46.79 -34.66 -30.07
N LYS A 165 47.28 -34.16 -28.93
CA LYS A 165 48.72 -34.11 -28.63
C LYS A 165 49.35 -35.50 -28.52
N ILE A 166 48.65 -36.47 -27.92
CA ILE A 166 49.07 -37.87 -27.85
C ILE A 166 49.10 -38.48 -29.26
N ARG A 167 48.02 -38.32 -30.03
CA ARG A 167 47.91 -38.88 -31.39
C ARG A 167 48.96 -38.33 -32.35
N ASN A 168 49.34 -37.06 -32.19
CA ASN A 168 50.36 -36.41 -33.01
C ASN A 168 51.80 -36.66 -32.49
N GLY A 169 52.00 -37.56 -31.53
CA GLY A 169 53.32 -37.97 -31.06
C GLY A 169 54.11 -36.90 -30.31
N ARG A 170 53.49 -35.77 -29.93
CA ARG A 170 54.16 -34.61 -29.31
C ARG A 170 54.57 -34.80 -27.84
N TYR A 171 54.51 -36.03 -27.33
CA TYR A 171 55.03 -36.44 -26.02
C TYR A 171 56.27 -37.35 -26.12
N GLY A 172 56.90 -37.43 -27.30
CA GLY A 172 58.19 -38.10 -27.49
C GLY A 172 59.36 -37.11 -27.43
N LYS A 173 60.06 -37.11 -26.28
CA LYS A 173 61.26 -36.35 -25.87
C LYS A 173 61.06 -34.87 -25.52
#